data_AF-A0A9Q7SDG0-F1
#
_entry.id   AF-A0A9Q7SDG0-F1
#
_cell.length_a   1.000
_cell.length_b   1.000
_cell.length_c   1.000
_cell.angle_alpha   90.00
_cell.angle_beta   90.00
_cell.angle_gamma   90.00
#
_symmetry.space_group_name_H-M   'P 1'
#
loop_
_entity.id
_entity.type
_entity.pdbx_description
1 polymer ?
#
loop_
_entity_poly.entity_id
_entity_poly.type
_entity_poly.pdbx_seq_one_letter_code
_entity_poly.pdbx_strand_id
1 'polypeptide(L)'
;MARSPEARRIVRELEKELESASVRAQRKLSFTATERAILDLICANIDRISDLKAAYDDTTEVKVRIKLSTEMRLLESSAARMLKGFKTDLPAAETSTTQKARKAADVRWLNRA
;
A
#
# COMPACT_ATOMS: atom_id res chain seq x y z
N MET A 1 -14.72 0.91 4.25
CA MET A 1 -14.37 2.35 4.12
C MET A 1 -13.68 2.85 5.39
N ALA A 2 -12.55 3.53 5.22
CA ALA A 2 -11.78 4.15 6.29
C ALA A 2 -12.58 5.24 7.04
N ARG A 3 -12.69 5.13 8.36
CA ARG A 3 -13.43 6.08 9.21
C ARG A 3 -12.52 7.12 9.83
N SER A 4 -11.35 6.70 10.33
CA SER A 4 -10.39 7.56 11.00
C SER A 4 -9.67 8.50 10.02
N PRO A 5 -9.29 9.72 10.45
CA PRO A 5 -8.40 10.60 9.67
C PRO A 5 -7.10 9.90 9.26
N GLU A 6 -6.53 9.07 10.13
CA GLU A 6 -5.29 8.33 9.94
C GLU A 6 -5.43 7.31 8.81
N ALA A 7 -6.48 6.47 8.84
CA ALA A 7 -6.71 5.49 7.78
C ALA A 7 -6.94 6.18 6.42
N ARG A 8 -7.70 7.28 6.39
CA ARG A 8 -7.90 8.08 5.17
C ARG A 8 -6.62 8.70 4.64
N ARG A 9 -5.69 9.09 5.53
CA ARG A 9 -4.37 9.59 5.12
C ARG A 9 -3.57 8.50 4.41
N ILE A 10 -3.52 7.29 4.96
CA ILE A 10 -2.78 6.17 4.34
C ILE A 10 -3.32 5.85 2.93
N VAL A 11 -4.65 5.77 2.78
CA VAL A 11 -5.26 5.53 1.45
C VAL A 11 -4.84 6.60 0.44
N ARG A 12 -4.90 7.88 0.82
CA ARG A 12 -4.53 8.98 -0.08
C ARG A 12 -3.07 8.94 -0.51
N GLU A 13 -2.14 8.60 0.39
CA GLU A 13 -0.72 8.48 0.02
C GLU A 13 -0.50 7.32 -0.96
N LEU A 14 -1.11 6.16 -0.72
CA LEU A 14 -1.02 5.02 -1.64
C LEU A 14 -1.65 5.30 -3.01
N GLU A 15 -2.78 6.01 -3.04
CA GLU A 15 -3.39 6.47 -4.30
C GLU A 15 -2.48 7.44 -5.05
N LYS A 16 -1.81 8.35 -4.34
CA LYS A 16 -0.84 9.29 -4.93
C LYS A 16 0.39 8.57 -5.49
N GLU A 17 0.88 7.55 -4.81
CA GLU A 17 1.95 6.69 -5.32
C GLU A 17 1.51 5.94 -6.59
N LEU A 18 0.29 5.38 -6.59
CA LEU A 18 -0.27 4.67 -7.74
C LEU A 18 -0.47 5.59 -8.95
N GLU A 19 -0.91 6.83 -8.72
CA GLU A 19 -1.05 7.84 -9.77
C GLU A 19 0.33 8.19 -10.36
N SER A 20 1.32 8.41 -9.50
CA SER A 20 2.70 8.66 -9.93
C SER A 20 3.27 7.49 -10.75
N ALA A 21 2.96 6.25 -10.35
CA ALA A 21 3.31 5.05 -11.11
C ALA A 21 2.56 4.96 -12.44
N SER A 22 1.27 5.34 -12.49
CA SER A 22 0.46 5.36 -13.71
C SER A 22 1.03 6.31 -14.75
N VAL A 23 1.43 7.51 -14.32
CA VAL A 23 2.09 8.51 -15.19
C VAL A 23 3.40 7.95 -15.76
N ARG A 24 4.25 7.36 -14.92
CA ARG A 24 5.52 6.75 -15.37
C ARG A 24 5.30 5.61 -16.38
N ALA A 25 4.26 4.80 -16.18
CA ALA A 25 3.91 3.69 -17.04
C ALA A 25 3.15 4.09 -18.32
N GLN A 26 2.76 5.35 -18.47
CA GLN A 26 1.88 5.86 -19.53
C GLN A 26 0.59 5.04 -19.69
N ARG A 27 0.08 4.46 -18.59
CA ARG A 27 -1.17 3.71 -18.56
C ARG A 27 -1.86 3.90 -17.21
N LYS A 28 -3.20 3.84 -17.22
CA LYS A 28 -3.98 3.91 -15.99
C LYS A 28 -3.78 2.64 -15.17
N LEU A 29 -3.22 2.77 -13.96
CA LEU A 29 -3.15 1.68 -13.00
C LEU A 29 -4.30 1.81 -12.00
N SER A 30 -4.69 0.68 -11.45
CA SER A 30 -5.70 0.58 -10.40
C SER A 30 -5.37 -0.60 -9.52
N PHE A 31 -5.63 -0.49 -8.21
CA PHE A 31 -5.58 -1.64 -7.34
C PHE A 31 -6.54 -2.73 -7.83
N THR A 32 -6.02 -3.96 -7.85
CA THR A 32 -6.80 -5.18 -8.06
C THR A 32 -7.82 -5.38 -6.95
N ALA A 33 -8.80 -6.27 -7.17
CA ALA A 33 -9.79 -6.59 -6.13
C ALA A 33 -9.14 -7.10 -4.84
N THR A 34 -8.08 -7.91 -4.95
CA THR A 34 -7.32 -8.42 -3.81
C THR A 34 -6.61 -7.30 -3.06
N GLU A 35 -5.92 -6.40 -3.77
CA GLU A 35 -5.25 -5.24 -3.15
C GLU A 35 -6.26 -4.32 -2.46
N ARG A 36 -7.44 -4.10 -3.04
CA ARG A 36 -8.51 -3.35 -2.39
C ARG A 36 -8.99 -4.01 -1.10
N ALA A 37 -9.19 -5.32 -1.09
CA ALA A 37 -9.58 -6.05 0.11
C ALA A 37 -8.51 -5.94 1.21
N ILE A 38 -7.22 -6.01 0.85
CA ILE A 38 -6.12 -5.82 1.80
C ILE A 38 -6.10 -4.37 2.32
N LEU A 39 -6.32 -3.39 1.45
CA LEU A 39 -6.41 -1.98 1.84
C LEU A 39 -7.56 -1.75 2.84
N ASP A 40 -8.71 -2.37 2.63
CA ASP A 40 -9.84 -2.32 3.56
C ASP A 40 -9.48 -2.92 4.93
N LEU A 41 -8.76 -4.05 4.97
CA LEU A 41 -8.27 -4.66 6.21
C LEU A 41 -7.27 -3.76 6.95
N ILE A 42 -6.35 -3.13 6.22
CA ILE A 42 -5.41 -2.15 6.78
C ILE A 42 -6.18 -0.98 7.40
N CYS A 43 -7.16 -0.44 6.68
CA CYS A 43 -7.99 0.66 7.18
C CYS A 43 -8.77 0.27 8.44
N ALA A 44 -9.35 -0.94 8.46
CA ALA A 44 -10.05 -1.44 9.63
C ALA A 44 -9.14 -1.57 10.86
N ASN A 45 -7.90 -2.03 10.68
CA ASN A 45 -6.91 -2.09 11.77
C ASN A 45 -6.56 -0.69 12.29
N ILE A 46 -6.32 0.27 11.40
CA ILE A 46 -5.98 1.66 11.79
C ILE A 46 -7.16 2.33 12.49
N ASP A 47 -8.38 2.16 11.97
CA ASP A 47 -9.59 2.65 12.63
C ASP A 47 -9.72 2.07 14.04
N ARG A 48 -9.46 0.76 14.20
CA ARG A 48 -9.52 0.12 15.51
C ARG A 48 -8.42 0.62 16.45
N ILE A 49 -7.22 0.90 15.95
CA ILE A 49 -6.16 1.54 16.75
C ILE A 49 -6.62 2.92 17.25
N SER A 50 -7.24 3.72 16.38
CA SER A 50 -7.79 5.03 16.78
C SER A 50 -8.83 4.88 17.90
N ASP A 51 -9.75 3.92 17.77
CA ASP A 51 -10.77 3.65 18.80
C ASP A 51 -10.13 3.19 20.13
N LEU A 52 -9.11 2.33 20.07
CA LEU A 52 -8.40 1.82 21.25
C LEU A 52 -7.55 2.89 21.93
N LYS A 53 -7.00 3.82 21.16
CA LYS A 53 -6.23 4.95 21.70
C LYS A 53 -7.12 5.88 22.52
N ALA A 54 -8.30 6.21 22.02
CA ALA A 54 -9.28 6.97 22.80
C ALA A 54 -9.64 6.26 24.12
N ALA A 55 -9.91 4.95 24.06
CA ALA A 55 -10.19 4.16 25.26
C ALA A 55 -8.99 4.07 26.23
N TYR A 56 -7.76 4.06 25.71
CA TYR A 56 -6.54 4.06 26.51
C TYR A 56 -6.37 5.37 27.28
N ASP A 57 -6.67 6.49 26.63
CA ASP A 57 -6.57 7.82 27.22
C ASP A 57 -7.64 8.03 28.31
N ASP A 58 -8.85 7.51 28.10
CA ASP A 58 -9.99 7.64 29.03
C ASP A 58 -9.88 6.78 30.30
N THR A 59 -9.27 5.58 30.21
CA THR A 59 -9.20 4.66 31.35
C THR A 59 -8.08 5.04 32.33
N THR A 60 -8.30 4.86 33.64
CA THR A 60 -7.29 5.06 34.69
C THR A 60 -6.72 3.75 35.24
N GLU A 61 -7.33 2.61 34.91
CA GLU A 61 -6.88 1.30 35.39
C GLU A 61 -5.64 0.83 34.63
N VAL A 62 -4.51 0.69 35.34
CA VAL A 62 -3.21 0.31 34.76
C VAL A 62 -3.28 -1.01 33.98
N LYS A 63 -3.99 -2.01 34.50
CA LYS A 63 -4.12 -3.31 33.86
C LYS A 63 -4.85 -3.22 32.51
N VAL A 64 -5.85 -2.35 32.42
CA VAL A 64 -6.60 -2.11 31.18
C VAL A 64 -5.71 -1.36 30.18
N ARG A 65 -4.99 -0.33 30.62
CA ARG A 65 -4.01 0.39 29.78
C ARG A 65 -2.98 -0.55 29.15
N ILE A 66 -2.42 -1.47 29.93
CA ILE A 66 -1.44 -2.44 29.40
C ILE A 66 -2.08 -3.31 28.30
N LYS A 67 -3.29 -3.83 28.51
CA LYS A 67 -3.99 -4.66 27.52
C LYS A 67 -4.29 -3.89 26.22
N LEU A 68 -4.79 -2.67 26.33
CA LEU A 68 -5.08 -1.81 25.18
C LEU A 68 -3.79 -1.48 24.41
N SER A 69 -2.69 -1.18 25.11
CA SER A 69 -1.38 -0.94 24.52
C SER A 69 -0.86 -2.16 23.76
N THR A 70 -1.03 -3.37 24.31
CA THR A 70 -0.68 -4.62 23.63
C THR A 70 -1.50 -4.80 22.35
N GLU A 71 -2.81 -4.61 22.42
CA GLU A 71 -3.69 -4.77 21.25
C GLU A 71 -3.34 -3.76 20.14
N MET A 72 -3.11 -2.50 20.47
CA MET A 72 -2.67 -1.49 19.50
C MET A 72 -1.38 -1.93 18.78
N ARG A 73 -0.37 -2.41 19.51
CA ARG A 73 0.89 -2.89 18.92
C ARG A 73 0.70 -4.11 18.01
N LEU A 74 -0.22 -5.01 18.33
CA LEU A 74 -0.55 -6.17 17.49
C LEU A 74 -1.20 -5.72 16.18
N LEU A 75 -2.14 -4.78 16.25
CA LEU A 75 -2.80 -4.21 15.07
C LEU A 75 -1.82 -3.41 14.20
N GLU A 76 -0.94 -2.61 14.81
CA GLU A 76 0.12 -1.87 14.10
C GLU A 76 1.05 -2.84 13.35
N SER A 77 1.51 -3.89 14.02
CA SER A 77 2.37 -4.91 13.42
C SER A 77 1.66 -5.67 12.28
N SER A 78 0.35 -5.91 12.44
CA SER A 78 -0.48 -6.54 11.42
C SER A 78 -0.60 -5.64 10.17
N ALA A 79 -0.97 -4.37 10.36
CA ALA A 79 -1.07 -3.37 9.29
C ALA A 79 0.27 -3.17 8.57
N ALA A 80 1.38 -3.06 9.32
CA ALA A 80 2.71 -2.89 8.74
C ALA A 80 3.12 -4.08 7.86
N ARG A 81 2.77 -5.31 8.23
CA ARG A 81 3.03 -6.50 7.40
C ARG A 81 2.20 -6.51 6.12
N MET A 82 0.93 -6.13 6.19
CA MET A 82 0.07 -6.04 5.01
C MET A 82 0.55 -4.93 4.05
N LEU A 83 0.97 -3.78 4.59
CA LEU A 83 1.51 -2.67 3.79
C LEU A 83 2.77 -3.05 3.01
N LYS A 84 3.64 -3.90 3.56
CA LYS A 84 4.81 -4.43 2.82
C LYS A 84 4.44 -5.22 1.56
N GLY A 85 3.20 -5.72 1.47
CA GLY A 85 2.70 -6.41 0.29
C GLY A 85 2.42 -5.47 -0.89
N PHE A 86 2.24 -4.18 -0.65
CA PHE A 86 2.06 -3.19 -1.71
C PHE A 86 3.42 -2.78 -2.27
N LYS A 87 3.68 -3.20 -3.51
CA LYS A 87 4.82 -2.71 -4.30
C LYS A 87 4.29 -1.73 -5.33
N THR A 88 4.31 -0.44 -5.00
CA THR A 88 3.95 0.66 -5.90
C THR A 88 5.08 1.04 -6.86
N ASP A 89 6.29 0.52 -6.61
CA ASP A 89 7.42 0.67 -7.52
C ASP A 89 7.28 -0.25 -8.73
N LEU A 90 7.00 0.38 -9.86
CA LEU A 90 7.27 -0.20 -11.16
C LEU A 90 8.79 -0.28 -11.37
N PRO A 91 9.30 -1.30 -12.08
CA PRO A 91 10.67 -1.28 -12.55
C PRO A 91 10.94 0.04 -13.28
N ALA A 92 12.15 0.58 -13.09
CA ALA A 92 12.56 1.81 -13.74
C ALA A 92 12.27 1.74 -15.24
N ALA A 93 11.79 2.85 -15.82
CA ALA A 93 11.52 2.91 -17.25
C ALA A 93 12.76 2.45 -18.03
N GLU A 94 12.54 1.60 -19.03
CA GLU A 94 13.64 1.08 -19.85
C GLU A 94 14.41 2.23 -20.47
N THR A 95 15.74 2.19 -20.37
CA THR A 95 16.59 3.19 -21.00
C THR A 95 16.41 3.17 -22.52
N SER A 96 16.67 4.30 -23.19
CA SER A 96 16.66 4.38 -24.67
C SER A 96 17.55 3.29 -25.31
N THR A 97 18.66 2.94 -24.66
CA THR A 97 19.56 1.86 -25.10
C THR A 97 18.86 0.50 -25.07
N THR A 98 18.20 0.17 -23.96
CA THR A 98 17.42 -1.08 -23.82
C THR A 98 16.30 -1.16 -24.85
N GLN A 99 15.56 -0.07 -25.06
CA GLN A 99 14.48 0.00 -26.04
C GLN A 99 14.98 -0.24 -27.47
N LYS A 100 16.10 0.40 -27.85
CA LYS A 100 16.74 0.20 -29.17
C LYS A 100 17.25 -1.24 -29.35
N ALA A 101 17.84 -1.83 -28.32
CA ALA A 101 18.33 -3.20 -28.34
C ALA A 101 17.20 -4.21 -28.56
N ARG A 102 16.08 -4.08 -27.83
CA ARG A 102 14.89 -4.91 -28.04
C ARG A 102 14.37 -4.77 -29.47
N LYS A 103 14.17 -3.54 -29.96
CA LYS A 103 13.67 -3.30 -31.32
C LYS A 103 14.58 -3.95 -32.37
N ALA A 104 15.90 -3.86 -32.21
CA ALA A 104 16.85 -4.50 -33.10
C ALA A 104 16.80 -6.03 -33.03
N ALA A 105 16.61 -6.60 -31.83
CA ALA A 105 16.41 -8.03 -31.65
C ALA A 105 15.11 -8.49 -32.33
N ASP A 106 13.98 -7.83 -32.06
CA ASP A 106 12.68 -8.16 -32.66
C ASP A 106 12.74 -8.16 -34.19
N VAL A 107 13.38 -7.16 -34.79
CA VAL A 107 13.60 -7.11 -36.25
C VAL A 107 14.46 -8.27 -36.75
N ARG A 108 15.50 -8.67 -36.01
CA ARG A 108 16.35 -9.81 -36.39
C ARG A 108 15.61 -11.14 -36.32
N TRP A 109 14.74 -11.31 -35.33
CA TRP A 109 13.94 -12.52 -35.16
C TRP A 109 12.81 -12.60 -36.18
N LEU A 110 12.14 -11.49 -36.48
CA LEU A 110 11.11 -11.40 -37.52
C LEU A 110 11.68 -11.63 -38.93
N ASN A 111 12.90 -11.19 -39.20
CA ASN A 111 13.59 -11.44 -40.48
C ASN A 111 14.25 -12.83 -40.56
N ARG A 112 14.12 -13.67 -39.53
CA ARG A 112 14.60 -15.07 -39.51
C ARG A 112 13.49 -16.10 -39.71
N ALA A 113 12.23 -15.68 -39.75
CA ALA A 113 11.07 -16.48 -40.14
C ALA A 113 10.79 -16.29 -41.64
#